data_AF-K1UN91-F1
#
_entry.id   AF-K1UN91-F1
#
_cell.length_a   1.000
_cell.length_b   1.000
_cell.length_c   1.000
_cell.angle_alpha   90.00
_cell.angle_beta   90.00
_cell.angle_gamma   90.00
#
_symmetry.space_group_name_H-M   'P 1'
#
loop_
_entity.id
_entity.type
_entity.pdbx_description
1 polymer ?
#
loop_
_entity_poly.entity_id
_entity_poly.type
_entity_poly.pdbx_seq_one_letter_code
_entity_poly.pdbx_strand_id
1 'polypeptide(L)' 'AVLLGYAINNFAVNELWVLEYNKRGIDFYRRNGFSLTGEKITEYEFVPLLKMKRE' A
#
# COMPACT_ATOMS: atom_id res chain seq x y z
N ALA A 1 -2.29 -9.46 -9.45
CA ALA A 1 -3.52 -8.82 -8.93
C ALA A 1 -4.42 -9.81 -8.18
N VAL A 2 -4.42 -11.12 -8.50
CA VAL A 2 -5.33 -12.11 -7.89
C VAL A 2 -5.33 -12.08 -6.35
N LEU A 3 -4.16 -12.13 -5.69
CA LEU A 3 -4.08 -12.10 -4.23
C LEU A 3 -4.58 -10.78 -3.62
N LEU A 4 -4.25 -9.64 -4.24
CA LEU A 4 -4.74 -8.34 -3.79
C LEU A 4 -6.26 -8.25 -3.93
N GLY A 5 -6.82 -8.72 -5.06
CA GLY A 5 -8.27 -8.78 -5.26
C GLY A 5 -8.96 -9.68 -4.23
N TYR A 6 -8.37 -10.83 -3.90
CA TYR A 6 -8.87 -11.71 -2.84
C TYR A 6 -8.88 -10.99 -1.48
N ALA A 7 -7.80 -10.30 -1.13
CA ALA A 7 -7.69 -9.53 0.13
C ALA A 7 -8.77 -8.44 0.23
N ILE A 8 -8.95 -7.66 -0.84
CA ILE A 8 -9.95 -6.59 -0.92
C ILE A 8 -11.37 -7.16 -0.78
N ASN A 9 -11.69 -8.20 -1.56
CA ASN A 9 -13.06 -8.68 -1.69
C ASN A 9 -13.52 -9.53 -0.49
N ASN A 10 -12.61 -10.20 0.20
CA ASN A 10 -12.97 -11.12 1.29
C ASN A 10 -12.69 -10.52 2.68
N PHE A 11 -11.79 -9.54 2.78
CA PHE A 11 -11.37 -8.97 4.07
C PHE A 11 -11.48 -7.45 4.14
N ALA A 12 -12.11 -6.82 3.13
CA ALA A 12 -12.32 -5.38 3.06
C ALA A 12 -11.01 -4.56 3.22
N VAL A 13 -9.88 -5.11 2.78
CA VAL A 13 -8.59 -4.40 2.84
C VAL A 13 -8.65 -3.17 1.94
N ASN A 14 -8.63 -2.00 2.57
CA ASN A 14 -8.65 -0.70 1.89
C ASN A 14 -7.44 0.17 2.25
N GLU A 15 -6.53 -0.31 3.09
CA GLU A 15 -5.30 0.38 3.43
C GLU A 15 -4.12 -0.58 3.55
N LEU A 16 -2.92 -0.06 3.25
CA LEU A 16 -1.67 -0.80 3.39
C LEU A 16 -0.49 0.14 3.61
N TRP A 17 0.61 -0.42 4.09
CA TRP A 17 1.91 0.23 4.14
C TRP A 17 2.82 -0.34 3.06
N VAL A 18 3.54 0.53 2.35
CA VAL A 18 4.49 0.13 1.31
C VAL A 18 5.85 0.77 1.54
N LEU A 19 6.92 0.05 1.22
CA LEU A 19 8.29 0.57 1.26
C LEU A 19 8.42 1.82 0.39
N GLU A 20 8.90 2.92 0.97
CA GLU A 20 9.03 4.22 0.30
C GLU A 20 9.86 4.14 -1.00
N TYR A 21 10.88 3.28 -1.00
CA TYR A 21 11.79 3.09 -2.14
C TYR A 21 11.29 2.06 -3.16
N ASN A 22 10.24 1.28 -2.88
CA ASN A 22 9.70 0.31 -3.82
C ASN A 22 8.73 0.96 -4.82
N LYS A 23 9.27 1.72 -5.77
CA LYS A 23 8.48 2.45 -6.79
C LYS A 23 7.58 1.53 -7.61
N ARG A 24 8.07 0.34 -7.97
CA ARG A 24 7.27 -0.67 -8.70
C ARG A 24 6.08 -1.17 -7.88
N GLY A 25 6.26 -1.39 -6.58
CA GLY A 25 5.19 -1.77 -5.66
C GLY A 25 4.14 -0.67 -5.50
N ILE A 26 4.58 0.58 -5.29
CA ILE A 26 3.70 1.75 -5.24
C ILE A 26 2.87 1.86 -6.53
N ASP A 27 3.50 1.77 -7.70
CA ASP A 27 2.78 1.87 -8.97
C ASP A 27 1.85 0.68 -9.22
N PHE A 28 2.20 -0.51 -8.73
CA PHE A 28 1.29 -1.66 -8.74
C PHE A 28 0.02 -1.35 -7.92
N TYR A 29 0.14 -0.82 -6.72
CA TYR A 29 -1.03 -0.49 -5.90
C TYR A 29 -1.84 0.67 -6.49
N ARG A 30 -1.19 1.68 -7.09
CA ARG A 30 -1.88 2.75 -7.84
C ARG A 30 -2.76 2.23 -8.96
N ARG A 31 -2.24 1.31 -9.78
CA ARG A 31 -3.03 0.65 -10.84
C ARG A 31 -4.21 -0.19 -10.31
N ASN A 32 -4.22 -0.52 -9.01
CA ASN A 32 -5.29 -1.25 -8.35
C ASN A 32 -6.17 -0.36 -7.45
N GLY A 33 -6.12 0.96 -7.62
CA GLY A 33 -7.04 1.91 -6.98
C GLY A 33 -6.56 2.49 -5.64
N PHE A 34 -5.30 2.26 -5.25
CA PHE A 34 -4.75 2.85 -4.04
C PHE A 34 -4.00 4.17 -4.32
N SER A 35 -4.15 5.14 -3.43
CA SER A 35 -3.45 6.43 -3.49
C SER A 35 -2.64 6.65 -2.22
N LEU A 36 -1.53 7.38 -2.32
CA LEU A 36 -0.76 7.78 -1.14
C LEU A 36 -1.59 8.73 -0.28
N THR A 37 -1.63 8.51 1.03
CA THR A 37 -2.35 9.42 1.95
C THR A 37 -1.48 10.59 2.43
N GLY A 38 -0.16 10.48 2.24
CA GLY A 38 0.83 11.41 2.80
C GLY A 38 1.36 10.97 4.17
N GLU A 39 0.73 9.99 4.81
CA GLU A 39 1.23 9.42 6.07
C GLU A 39 2.47 8.55 5.84
N LYS A 40 3.45 8.69 6.76
CA LYS A 40 4.72 7.97 6.75
C LYS A 40 5.06 7.48 8.15
N ILE A 41 5.55 6.26 8.26
CA ILE A 41 6.14 5.70 9.48
C ILE A 41 7.55 5.17 9.20
N THR A 42 8.32 4.98 10.26
CA THR A 42 9.61 4.29 10.22
C THR A 42 9.49 3.01 11.06
N GLU A 43 9.58 1.85 10.41
CA GLU A 43 9.60 0.55 11.07
C GLU A 43 11.05 0.16 11.40
N TYR A 44 11.29 -0.52 12.52
CA TYR A 44 12.63 -0.92 12.98
C TYR A 44 13.67 0.21 12.97
N GLU A 45 13.28 1.44 13.30
CA GLU A 45 14.14 2.65 13.35
C GLU A 45 14.71 3.13 12.01
N PHE A 46 14.69 2.34 10.93
CA PHE A 46 15.31 2.72 9.65
C PHE A 46 14.50 2.34 8.39
N VAL A 47 13.37 1.65 8.48
CA VAL A 47 12.58 1.22 7.30
C VAL A 47 11.42 2.20 7.06
N PRO A 48 11.52 3.11 6.08
CA PRO A 48 10.43 4.03 5.79
C PRO A 48 9.29 3.36 5.04
N LEU A 49 8.08 3.50 5.57
CA LEU A 49 6.85 3.04 4.96
C LEU A 49 5.92 4.22 4.68
N LEU A 50 5.25 4.18 3.54
CA LEU A 50 4.21 5.14 3.14
C LEU A 50 2.86 4.45 3.21
N LYS A 51 1.85 5.15 3.74
CA LYS A 51 0.49 4.63 3.76
C LYS A 51 -0.18 4.85 2.40
N MET A 52 -0.87 3.83 1.93
CA MET A 52 -1.74 3.92 0.77
C MET A 52 -3.15 3.50 1.16
N LYS A 53 -4.16 4.19 0.62
CA LYS A 53 -5.57 3.91 0.84
C LYS A 53 -6.30 3.79 -0.49
N ARG A 54 -7.22 2.84 -0.57
CA ARG A 54 -8.16 2.65 -1.68
C ARG A 54 -9.48 3.32 -1.32
N GLU A 55 -9.98 4.15 -2.22
CA GLU A 55 -11.32 4.74 -2.14
C GLU A 55 -12.40 3.71 -2.47
#